data_AF-A0A351KYV0-F1
#
_entry.id   AF-A0A351KYV0-F1
#
_cell.length_a   1.000
_cell.length_b   1.000
_cell.length_c   1.000
_cell.angle_alpha   90.00
_cell.angle_beta   90.00
_cell.angle_gamma   90.00
#
_symmetry.space_group_name_H-M   'P 1'
#
loop_
_entity.id
_entity.type
_entity.pdbx_description
1 polymer ?
#
loop_
_entity_poly.entity_id
_entity_poly.type
_entity_poly.pdbx_seq_one_letter_code
_entity_poly.pdbx_strand_id
1 'polypeptide(L)' 'MQRLNVNLPDNEMKILENYCNSQNRTKTDVVREWVRSLKEKIPTQKE' A
#
# COMPACT_ATOMS: atom_id res chain seq x y z
N MET A 1 6.74 -15.60 3.09
CA MET A 1 6.06 -14.36 3.52
C MET A 1 7.14 -13.30 3.74
N GLN A 2 7.17 -12.23 2.95
CA GLN A 2 8.17 -11.16 3.11
C GLN A 2 7.56 -10.00 3.90
N ARG A 3 8.36 -9.31 4.73
CA ARG A 3 7.91 -8.18 5.56
C ARG A 3 8.36 -6.86 4.93
N LEU A 4 7.44 -5.91 4.83
CA LEU A 4 7.71 -4.56 4.35
C LEU A 4 7.70 -3.62 5.56
N ASN A 5 8.85 -3.03 5.89
CA ASN A 5 8.95 -1.93 6.85
C ASN A 5 9.34 -0.67 6.08
N VAL A 6 8.52 0.38 6.20
CA VAL A 6 8.75 1.67 5.54
C VAL A 6 8.55 2.76 6.58
N ASN A 7 9.48 3.71 6.65
CA ASN A 7 9.29 4.93 7.40
C ASN A 7 8.56 5.93 6.51
N LEU A 8 7.38 6.34 6.93
CA LEU A 8 6.57 7.35 6.27
C LEU A 8 6.56 8.63 7.13
N PRO A 9 6.60 9.83 6.52
CA PRO A 9 6.33 11.08 7.21
C PRO A 9 4.93 11.09 7.81
N ASP A 10 4.74 11.79 8.92
CA ASP A 10 3.46 11.89 9.63
C ASP A 10 2.30 12.36 8.73
N ASN A 11 2.60 13.24 7.76
CA ASN A 11 1.59 13.77 6.85
C ASN A 11 1.02 12.68 5.94
N GLU A 12 1.88 11.82 5.38
CA GLU A 12 1.46 10.71 4.53
C GLU A 12 0.76 9.61 5.34
N MET A 13 1.23 9.36 6.56
CA MET A 13 0.60 8.40 7.47
C MET A 13 -0.83 8.83 7.84
N LYS A 14 -1.08 10.13 8.07
CA LYS A 14 -2.43 10.66 8.30
C LYS A 14 -3.36 10.44 7.11
N ILE A 15 -2.86 10.65 5.89
CA ILE A 15 -3.66 10.41 4.67
C ILE A 15 -4.05 8.93 4.58
N LEU A 16 -3.09 8.03 4.82
CA LEU A 16 -3.33 6.59 4.82
C LEU A 16 -4.33 6.17 5.90
N GLU A 17 -4.21 6.71 7.11
CA GLU A 17 -5.15 6.45 8.21
C GLU A 17 -6.56 6.91 7.91
N ASN A 18 -6.71 8.14 7.38
CA ASN A 18 -8.01 8.67 6.99
C ASN A 18 -8.67 7.80 5.91
N TYR A 19 -7.89 7.37 4.92
CA TYR A 19 -8.39 6.47 3.87
C TYR A 19 -8.79 5.11 4.44
N CYS A 20 -7.96 4.52 5.31
CA CYS A 20 -8.25 3.25 5.98
C CYS A 20 -9.55 3.32 6.81
N ASN A 21 -9.75 4.42 7.55
CA ASN A 21 -10.95 4.66 8.34
C ASN A 21 -12.20 4.82 7.46
N SER A 22 -12.09 5.53 6.33
CA SER A 22 -13.21 5.72 5.41
C SER A 22 -13.64 4.43 4.69
N GLN A 23 -12.67 3.57 4.35
CA GLN A 23 -12.92 2.34 3.59
C GLN A 23 -13.05 1.10 4.48
N ASN A 24 -12.96 1.26 5.80
CA ASN A 24 -12.94 0.18 6.80
C ASN A 24 -11.92 -0.93 6.46
N ARG A 25 -10.76 -0.54 5.92
CA ARG A 25 -9.67 -1.43 5.52
C ARG A 25 -8.45 -1.22 6.41
N THR A 26 -7.65 -2.27 6.57
CA THR A 26 -6.37 -2.14 7.30
C THR A 26 -5.30 -1.55 6.39
N LYS A 27 -4.35 -0.82 6.98
CA LYS A 27 -3.16 -0.27 6.28
C LYS A 27 -2.49 -1.32 5.39
N THR A 28 -2.35 -2.53 5.91
CA THR A 28 -1.75 -3.66 5.19
C THR A 28 -2.58 -4.09 3.97
N ASP A 29 -3.91 -4.02 4.06
CA ASP A 29 -4.78 -4.38 2.95
C ASP A 29 -4.72 -3.33 1.83
N VAL A 30 -4.74 -2.04 2.19
CA VAL A 30 -4.58 -0.93 1.26
C VAL A 30 -3.23 -0.99 0.54
N VAL A 31 -2.14 -1.22 1.28
CA VAL A 31 -0.80 -1.38 0.67
C VAL A 31 -0.75 -2.61 -0.23
N ARG A 32 -1.36 -3.74 0.16
CA ARG A 32 -1.43 -4.93 -0.69
C ARG A 32 -2.21 -4.71 -1.97
N GLU A 33 -3.35 -4.03 -1.90
CA GLU A 33 -4.16 -3.68 -3.05
C GLU A 33 -3.40 -2.73 -3.99
N TRP A 34 -2.76 -1.70 -3.43
CA TRP A 34 -1.92 -0.80 -4.20
C TRP A 34 -0.78 -1.54 -4.92
N VAL A 35 -0.07 -2.42 -4.22
CA VAL A 35 0.99 -3.27 -4.81
C VAL A 35 0.44 -4.17 -5.92
N ARG A 36 -0.79 -4.69 -5.79
CA ARG A 36 -1.45 -5.46 -6.87
C ARG A 36 -1.78 -4.59 -8.07
N SER A 37 -2.28 -3.38 -7.86
CA SER A 37 -2.52 -2.42 -8.94
C SER A 37 -1.23 -1.96 -9.62
N LEU A 38 -0.09 -1.93 -8.91
CA LEU A 38 1.20 -1.66 -9.51
C LEU A 38 1.62 -2.76 -10.49
N LYS A 39 1.27 -4.03 -10.24
CA LYS A 39 1.56 -5.14 -11.15
C LYS A 39 0.98 -4.93 -12.55
N GLU A 40 -0.17 -4.27 -12.65
CA GLU A 40 -0.79 -3.95 -13.94
C GLU A 40 -0.04 -2.85 -14.71
N LYS A 41 0.75 -2.03 -14.00
CA LYS A 41 1.54 -0.93 -14.57
C LYS A 41 2.99 -1.30 -14.84
N ILE A 42 3.49 -2.37 -14.23
CA ILE A 42 4.85 -2.87 -14.48
C ILE A 42 4.75 -3.84 -15.68
N PRO A 43 5.33 -3.51 -16.86
CA PRO A 43 5.48 -4.49 -17.92
C PRO A 43 6.39 -5.59 -17.35
N THR A 44 5.79 -6.75 -17.07
CA THR A 44 6.42 -7.91 -16.45
C THR A 44 7.87 -8.08 -16.93
N GLN A 45 8.83 -7.71 -16.07
CA GLN A 45 10.20 -8.21 -16.23
C GLN A 45 10.13 -9.68 -15.82
N LYS A 46 9.99 -10.54 -16.83
CA LYS A 46 10.19 -11.97 -16.69
C LYS A 46 11.69 -12.15 -16.43
N GLU A 47 12.05 -12.54 -15.22
CA GLU A 47 13.35 -13.15 -14.91
C GLU A 47 13.23 -14.68 -15.05
#